data_AF-A0A6L3Y6J8-F1
#
_entry.id   AF-A0A6L3Y6J8-F1
#
_cell.length_a   1.000
_cell.length_b   1.000
_cell.length_c   1.000
_cell.angle_alpha   90.00
_cell.angle_beta   90.00
_cell.angle_gamma   90.00
#
_symmetry.space_group_name_H-M   'P 1'
#
loop_
_entity.id
_entity.type
_entity.pdbx_description
1 polymer ?
#
loop_
_entity_poly.entity_id
_entity_poly.type
_entity_poly.pdbx_seq_one_letter_code
_entity_poly.pdbx_strand_id
1 'polypeptide(L)'
;MSNVFLPNTMMGTLRYKRVYEFFEEPRFFSAENEVNSLFVVYWIGEDEDADSWYVIPVSPTRLELIERKRIDLRSVLIDQEQSFYYEVRAPYDREVAPTWNVKSVDAIYDNALPAQGLFISSVVPVLENGRIGEAIKYSTHEIHLEKSSKKSAGNLVLSHVSNVCDSFSALYDSLLEFSGLKDKLRPVDARPGSFILSFQAEKLNAYEEILRDLSALIERRADIVDFIQNKGIDIQAFSDLLQSIVSTGTNMELKSNQTGEVVFLLTKAGAEFYLRVISRMSALAVSGHQIPQADTLEKVFKVVEVKWSGEPCTVENTGLQERHVYYYLHAAKVLGLLNANGHVTAMGQKLIQSGQENQYKIAARCFEVSHIGWAWINWSEVENLSQIDPDTAEEFLLEQCNSLSKDTIARRSRTLRHWGKELKEKYTPL
;
A
#
# COMPACT_ATOMS: atom_id res chain seq x y z
N MET A 1 -19.80 12.86 -28.57
CA MET A 1 -18.77 12.28 -29.46
C MET A 1 -19.20 10.88 -29.80
N SER A 2 -19.09 10.49 -31.07
CA SER A 2 -19.25 9.08 -31.47
C SER A 2 -18.05 8.28 -30.93
N ASN A 3 -18.20 6.99 -30.63
CA ASN A 3 -17.07 6.12 -30.31
C ASN A 3 -16.26 5.70 -31.55
N VAL A 4 -16.58 6.26 -32.71
CA VAL A 4 -15.89 6.01 -33.99
C VAL A 4 -14.66 6.90 -34.09
N PHE A 5 -13.51 6.27 -34.35
CA PHE A 5 -12.27 6.94 -34.73
C PHE A 5 -12.29 7.25 -36.23
N LEU A 6 -12.35 6.22 -37.08
CA LEU A 6 -12.41 6.35 -38.54
C LEU A 6 -13.52 5.45 -39.12
N PRO A 7 -14.54 6.02 -39.79
CA PRO A 7 -15.58 5.24 -40.45
C PRO A 7 -15.14 4.71 -41.82
N ASN A 8 -15.74 3.60 -42.25
CA ASN A 8 -15.68 3.10 -43.64
C ASN A 8 -14.25 2.96 -44.21
N THR A 9 -13.32 2.43 -43.41
CA THR A 9 -11.93 2.22 -43.85
C THR A 9 -11.78 0.86 -44.55
N MET A 10 -10.62 0.61 -45.16
CA MET A 10 -10.29 -0.72 -45.71
C MET A 10 -10.24 -1.84 -44.65
N MET A 11 -10.21 -1.48 -43.36
CA MET A 11 -10.22 -2.40 -42.22
C MET A 11 -11.58 -2.46 -41.50
N GLY A 12 -12.61 -1.84 -42.07
CA GLY A 12 -13.91 -1.61 -41.43
C GLY A 12 -13.97 -0.29 -40.67
N THR A 13 -14.98 -0.11 -39.83
CA THR A 13 -15.11 1.06 -38.95
C THR A 13 -14.23 0.87 -37.73
N LEU A 14 -13.18 1.69 -37.59
CA LEU A 14 -12.34 1.69 -36.40
C LEU A 14 -13.02 2.47 -35.29
N ARG A 15 -13.29 1.81 -34.17
CA ARG A 15 -13.88 2.40 -32.97
C ARG A 15 -12.88 2.43 -31.84
N TYR A 16 -12.90 3.50 -31.05
CA TYR A 16 -12.11 3.57 -29.83
C TYR A 16 -12.52 2.46 -28.87
N LYS A 17 -11.54 1.70 -28.40
CA LYS A 17 -11.72 0.69 -27.37
C LYS A 17 -11.26 1.23 -26.02
N ARG A 18 -9.99 1.63 -25.92
CA ARG A 18 -9.38 2.19 -24.71
C ARG A 18 -8.39 3.29 -25.04
N VAL A 19 -8.38 4.36 -24.26
CA VAL A 19 -7.42 5.46 -24.35
C VAL A 19 -6.31 5.23 -23.32
N TYR A 20 -5.07 5.43 -23.76
CA TYR A 20 -3.87 5.26 -22.95
C TYR A 20 -3.16 6.58 -22.65
N GLU A 21 -3.21 7.52 -23.59
CA GLU A 21 -2.71 8.88 -23.45
C GLU A 21 -3.72 9.87 -24.04
N PHE A 22 -4.00 10.95 -23.32
CA PHE A 22 -4.98 11.96 -23.71
C PHE A 22 -4.37 13.35 -23.54
N PHE A 23 -4.19 14.06 -24.66
CA PHE A 23 -3.72 15.44 -24.68
C PHE A 23 -4.58 16.25 -25.64
N GLU A 24 -5.55 16.98 -25.07
CA GLU A 24 -6.69 17.62 -25.75
C GLU A 24 -7.65 16.63 -26.44
N GLU A 25 -7.10 15.57 -27.03
CA GLU A 25 -7.75 14.42 -27.63
C GLU A 25 -6.91 13.13 -27.41
N PRO A 26 -7.45 11.92 -27.71
CA PRO A 26 -6.71 10.68 -27.56
C PRO A 26 -5.49 10.63 -28.49
N ARG A 27 -4.27 10.67 -27.96
CA ARG A 27 -3.01 10.61 -28.76
C ARG A 27 -2.40 9.21 -28.81
N PHE A 28 -2.75 8.35 -27.86
CA PHE A 28 -2.40 6.92 -27.88
C PHE A 28 -3.57 6.10 -27.35
N PHE A 29 -4.06 5.14 -28.16
CA PHE A 29 -5.25 4.37 -27.82
C PHE A 29 -5.27 3.02 -28.55
N SER A 30 -6.19 2.14 -28.15
CA SER A 30 -6.55 0.97 -28.94
C SER A 30 -7.88 1.17 -29.65
N ALA A 31 -7.95 0.60 -30.84
CA ALA A 31 -9.16 0.56 -31.65
C ALA A 31 -9.55 -0.89 -31.95
N GLU A 32 -10.84 -1.09 -32.20
CA GLU A 32 -11.38 -2.35 -32.70
C GLU A 32 -12.30 -2.10 -33.89
N ASN A 33 -12.37 -3.07 -34.80
CA ASN A 33 -13.32 -3.08 -35.92
C ASN A 33 -14.50 -4.03 -35.64
N GLU A 34 -15.43 -4.13 -36.60
CA GLU A 34 -16.66 -4.92 -36.49
C GLU A 34 -16.44 -6.42 -36.31
N VAL A 35 -15.24 -6.92 -36.63
CA VAL A 35 -14.85 -8.33 -36.47
C VAL A 35 -13.93 -8.55 -35.27
N ASN A 36 -13.83 -7.57 -34.35
CA ASN A 36 -13.00 -7.60 -33.14
C ASN A 36 -11.48 -7.72 -33.41
N SER A 37 -11.01 -7.34 -34.61
CA SER A 37 -9.58 -7.15 -34.83
C SER A 37 -9.10 -5.95 -34.03
N LEU A 38 -7.95 -6.08 -33.36
CA LEU A 38 -7.43 -5.07 -32.46
C LEU A 38 -6.27 -4.33 -33.09
N PHE A 39 -6.23 -3.04 -32.84
CA PHE A 39 -5.20 -2.14 -33.31
C PHE A 39 -4.73 -1.26 -32.17
N VAL A 40 -3.44 -0.96 -32.15
CA VAL A 40 -2.89 0.15 -31.39
C VAL A 40 -2.73 1.33 -32.34
N VAL A 41 -3.19 2.50 -31.92
CA VAL A 41 -3.15 3.73 -32.70
C VAL A 41 -2.28 4.76 -31.97
N TYR A 42 -1.29 5.29 -32.67
CA TYR A 42 -0.30 6.23 -32.13
C TYR A 42 -0.25 7.49 -33.00
N TRP A 43 -0.45 8.65 -32.39
CA TRP A 43 -0.36 9.94 -33.05
C TRP A 43 1.09 10.26 -33.41
N ILE A 44 1.33 10.69 -34.66
CA ILE A 44 2.68 11.02 -35.14
C ILE A 44 2.85 12.49 -35.52
N GLY A 45 1.76 13.25 -35.62
CA GLY A 45 1.82 14.67 -35.93
C GLY A 45 0.53 15.18 -36.56
N GLU A 46 0.46 16.50 -36.71
CA GLU A 46 -0.62 17.22 -37.35
C GLU A 46 -0.04 18.27 -38.32
N ASP A 47 -0.79 18.57 -39.37
CA ASP A 47 -0.53 19.67 -40.29
C ASP A 47 -1.77 20.57 -40.39
N GLU A 48 -1.78 21.59 -41.25
CA GLU A 48 -2.91 22.53 -41.36
C GLU A 48 -4.22 21.86 -41.81
N ASP A 49 -4.15 20.70 -42.47
CA ASP A 49 -5.27 20.06 -43.14
C ASP A 49 -5.66 18.71 -42.52
N ALA A 50 -4.77 18.04 -41.76
CA ALA A 50 -4.96 16.68 -41.30
C ALA A 50 -4.12 16.27 -40.08
N ASP A 51 -4.61 15.26 -39.36
CA ASP A 51 -3.83 14.50 -38.38
C ASP A 51 -3.25 13.22 -39.00
N SER A 52 -2.06 12.86 -38.55
CA SER A 52 -1.38 11.63 -38.98
C SER A 52 -1.20 10.65 -37.83
N TRP A 53 -1.43 9.38 -38.11
CA TRP A 53 -1.41 8.31 -37.12
C TRP A 53 -0.75 7.04 -37.66
N TYR A 54 -0.09 6.30 -36.79
CA TYR A 54 0.22 4.89 -37.01
C TYR A 54 -0.93 4.03 -36.50
N VAL A 55 -1.36 3.06 -37.30
CA VAL A 55 -2.34 2.03 -36.95
C VAL A 55 -1.65 0.67 -37.08
N ILE A 56 -1.38 0.05 -35.93
CA ILE A 56 -0.58 -1.18 -35.81
C ILE A 56 -1.51 -2.32 -35.37
N PRO A 57 -1.69 -3.38 -36.19
CA PRO A 57 -2.43 -4.56 -35.79
C PRO A 57 -1.76 -5.26 -34.61
N VAL A 58 -2.56 -5.68 -33.62
CA VAL A 58 -2.07 -6.37 -32.42
C VAL A 58 -2.97 -7.53 -32.01
N SER A 59 -2.39 -8.54 -31.38
CA SER A 59 -3.11 -9.63 -30.73
C SER A 59 -3.70 -9.19 -29.38
N PRO A 60 -4.75 -9.87 -28.88
CA PRO A 60 -5.27 -9.63 -27.53
C PRO A 60 -4.19 -9.76 -26.44
N THR A 61 -3.29 -10.73 -26.58
CA THR A 61 -2.18 -10.96 -25.64
C THR A 61 -1.20 -9.80 -25.66
N ARG A 62 -0.82 -9.29 -26.84
CA ARG A 62 0.08 -8.14 -26.95
C ARG A 62 -0.55 -6.88 -26.35
N LEU A 63 -1.84 -6.66 -26.59
CA LEU A 63 -2.59 -5.55 -26.03
C LEU A 63 -2.64 -5.60 -24.49
N GLU A 64 -2.89 -6.78 -23.91
CA GLU A 64 -2.89 -6.97 -22.47
C GLU A 64 -1.52 -6.66 -21.84
N LEU A 65 -0.42 -7.03 -22.50
CA LEU A 65 0.94 -6.70 -22.03
C LEU A 65 1.20 -5.19 -22.00
N ILE A 66 0.69 -4.44 -22.98
CA ILE A 66 0.76 -2.97 -22.99
C ILE A 66 -0.02 -2.41 -21.80
N GLU A 67 -1.25 -2.89 -21.62
CA GLU A 67 -2.18 -2.42 -20.60
C GLU A 67 -1.72 -2.71 -19.16
N ARG A 68 -0.99 -3.82 -18.97
CA ARG A 68 -0.36 -4.19 -17.70
C ARG A 68 1.03 -3.57 -17.49
N LYS A 69 1.44 -2.62 -18.35
CA LYS A 69 2.75 -1.95 -18.30
C LYS A 69 3.93 -2.94 -18.33
N ARG A 70 3.80 -4.02 -19.10
CA ARG A 70 4.88 -5.00 -19.36
C ARG A 70 5.76 -4.58 -20.51
N ILE A 71 5.21 -3.81 -21.44
CA ILE A 71 5.89 -3.36 -22.65
C ILE A 71 5.73 -1.85 -22.72
N ASP A 72 6.84 -1.14 -22.90
CA ASP A 72 6.87 0.31 -23.00
C ASP A 72 6.44 0.77 -24.40
N LEU A 73 6.01 2.03 -24.53
CA LEU A 73 5.47 2.59 -25.77
C LEU A 73 6.44 2.45 -26.94
N ARG A 74 7.75 2.62 -26.71
CA ARG A 74 8.75 2.48 -27.76
C ARG A 74 8.76 1.04 -28.29
N SER A 75 8.79 0.04 -27.40
CA SER A 75 8.74 -1.38 -27.77
C SER A 75 7.41 -1.79 -28.42
N VAL A 76 6.31 -1.05 -28.21
CA VAL A 76 5.05 -1.26 -28.97
C VAL A 76 5.22 -0.89 -30.44
N LEU A 77 5.96 0.19 -30.73
CA LEU A 77 6.16 0.69 -32.08
C LEU A 77 7.22 -0.11 -32.85
N ILE A 78 8.25 -0.61 -32.18
CA ILE A 78 9.39 -1.29 -32.83
C ILE A 78 9.19 -2.80 -32.90
N ASP A 79 8.77 -3.45 -31.80
CA ASP A 79 8.63 -4.91 -31.71
C ASP A 79 7.20 -5.34 -32.07
N GLN A 80 6.83 -5.05 -33.32
CA GLN A 80 5.50 -5.35 -33.87
C GLN A 80 5.34 -6.84 -34.17
N GLU A 81 4.11 -7.36 -34.04
CA GLU A 81 3.80 -8.76 -34.35
C GLU A 81 3.75 -9.05 -35.88
N GLN A 82 3.62 -8.00 -36.69
CA GLN A 82 3.61 -8.06 -38.15
C GLN A 82 4.79 -7.28 -38.73
N SER A 83 5.20 -7.65 -39.94
CA SER A 83 6.30 -6.98 -40.66
C SER A 83 5.90 -5.65 -41.32
N PHE A 84 4.67 -5.19 -41.10
CA PHE A 84 4.15 -3.95 -41.65
C PHE A 84 3.11 -3.33 -40.71
N TYR A 85 2.89 -2.03 -40.86
CA TYR A 85 1.82 -1.27 -40.23
C TYR A 85 1.21 -0.28 -41.23
N TYR A 86 0.19 0.44 -40.78
CA TYR A 86 -0.46 1.45 -41.60
C TYR A 86 -0.17 2.85 -41.06
N GLU A 87 0.18 3.75 -41.96
CA GLU A 87 0.16 5.18 -41.71
C GLU A 87 -1.14 5.74 -42.31
N VAL A 88 -1.91 6.44 -41.49
CA VAL A 88 -3.15 7.10 -41.94
C VAL A 88 -3.03 8.60 -41.73
N ARG A 89 -3.35 9.35 -42.78
CA ARG A 89 -3.55 10.80 -42.72
C ARG A 89 -5.04 11.09 -42.85
N ALA A 90 -5.62 11.58 -41.77
CA ALA A 90 -7.05 11.83 -41.59
C ALA A 90 -7.33 13.35 -41.68
N PRO A 91 -7.93 13.83 -42.78
CA PRO A 91 -8.25 15.25 -42.94
C PRO A 91 -9.24 15.75 -41.91
N TYR A 92 -9.13 17.03 -41.53
CA TYR A 92 -10.12 17.69 -40.68
C TYR A 92 -11.49 17.83 -41.36
N ASP A 93 -11.49 17.93 -42.69
CA ASP A 93 -12.71 17.87 -43.50
C ASP A 93 -13.22 16.43 -43.60
N ARG A 94 -14.38 16.18 -42.98
CA ARG A 94 -15.01 14.86 -42.89
C ARG A 94 -15.59 14.36 -44.21
N GLU A 95 -15.72 15.22 -45.22
CA GLU A 95 -16.12 14.81 -46.57
C GLU A 95 -14.94 14.22 -47.36
N VAL A 96 -13.70 14.45 -46.91
CA VAL A 96 -12.49 13.90 -47.54
C VAL A 96 -12.11 12.58 -46.88
N ALA A 97 -11.99 11.53 -47.68
CA ALA A 97 -11.59 10.22 -47.19
C ALA A 97 -10.14 10.23 -46.67
N PRO A 98 -9.84 9.54 -45.54
CA PRO A 98 -8.47 9.38 -45.06
C PRO A 98 -7.59 8.66 -46.08
N THR A 99 -6.34 9.09 -46.18
CA THR A 99 -5.33 8.42 -47.02
C THR A 99 -4.54 7.41 -46.20
N TRP A 100 -4.26 6.26 -46.80
CA TRP A 100 -3.63 5.13 -46.11
C TRP A 100 -2.40 4.65 -46.87
N ASN A 101 -1.30 4.47 -46.15
CA ASN A 101 -0.05 3.93 -46.67
C ASN A 101 0.37 2.71 -45.86
N VAL A 102 0.76 1.63 -46.55
CA VAL A 102 1.39 0.48 -45.90
C VAL A 102 2.87 0.77 -45.76
N LYS A 103 3.40 0.62 -44.55
CA LYS A 103 4.80 0.87 -44.21
C LYS A 103 5.43 -0.40 -43.64
N SER A 104 6.68 -0.68 -43.99
CA SER A 104 7.48 -1.70 -43.30
C SER A 104 7.88 -1.21 -41.91
N VAL A 105 8.13 -2.13 -40.97
CA VAL A 105 8.55 -1.77 -39.60
C VAL A 105 9.73 -0.81 -39.57
N ASP A 106 10.70 -0.94 -40.49
CA ASP A 106 11.86 -0.04 -40.56
C ASP A 106 11.51 1.43 -40.80
N ALA A 107 10.36 1.72 -41.43
CA ALA A 107 9.91 3.10 -41.64
C ALA A 107 9.45 3.78 -40.33
N ILE A 108 9.31 3.04 -39.23
CA ILE A 108 8.95 3.61 -37.92
C ILE A 108 9.99 4.66 -37.47
N TYR A 109 11.24 4.49 -37.91
CA TYR A 109 12.37 5.37 -37.60
C TYR A 109 12.37 6.69 -38.39
N ASP A 110 11.45 6.88 -39.34
CA ASP A 110 11.27 8.14 -40.05
C ASP A 110 10.78 9.25 -39.12
N ASN A 111 10.15 8.90 -38.00
CA ASN A 111 9.61 9.81 -36.99
C ASN A 111 10.32 9.66 -35.63
N ALA A 112 10.24 10.70 -34.80
CA ALA A 112 10.79 10.66 -33.45
C ALA A 112 10.02 9.64 -32.59
N LEU A 113 10.76 8.67 -32.03
CA LEU A 113 10.18 7.64 -31.18
C LEU A 113 10.16 8.06 -29.70
N PRO A 114 9.19 7.56 -28.90
CA PRO A 114 9.20 7.71 -27.46
C PRO A 114 10.51 7.26 -26.80
N ALA A 115 10.80 7.84 -25.64
CA ALA A 115 11.89 7.40 -24.79
C ALA A 115 11.68 5.94 -24.36
N GLN A 116 12.79 5.18 -24.28
CA GLN A 116 12.74 3.81 -23.80
C GLN A 116 12.28 3.77 -22.33
N GLY A 117 11.43 2.81 -22.00
CA GLY A 117 10.89 2.65 -20.63
C GLY A 117 9.74 3.60 -20.29
N LEU A 118 9.21 4.35 -21.28
CA LEU A 118 7.98 5.11 -21.11
C LEU A 118 6.78 4.16 -21.23
N PHE A 119 6.06 3.92 -20.14
CA PHE A 119 4.84 3.09 -20.11
C PHE A 119 3.59 3.96 -20.16
N ILE A 120 2.46 3.35 -20.53
CA ILE A 120 1.16 4.03 -20.49
C ILE A 120 0.82 4.51 -19.07
N SER A 121 0.14 5.64 -18.97
CA SER A 121 -0.26 6.23 -17.69
C SER A 121 -1.43 5.46 -17.07
N SER A 122 -2.47 5.22 -17.88
CA SER A 122 -3.71 4.56 -17.48
C SER A 122 -4.35 3.82 -18.66
N VAL A 123 -5.39 3.02 -18.39
CA VAL A 123 -6.19 2.38 -19.43
C VAL A 123 -7.62 2.82 -19.23
N VAL A 124 -8.12 3.69 -20.09
CA VAL A 124 -9.44 4.30 -19.92
C VAL A 124 -10.39 3.78 -20.99
N PRO A 125 -11.44 3.03 -20.65
CA PRO A 125 -12.35 2.47 -21.63
C PRO A 125 -13.15 3.60 -22.30
N VAL A 126 -13.42 3.46 -23.59
CA VAL A 126 -14.39 4.32 -24.28
C VAL A 126 -15.73 3.62 -24.28
N LEU A 127 -16.74 4.28 -23.71
CA LEU A 127 -18.10 3.77 -23.61
C LEU A 127 -18.78 3.81 -24.98
N GLU A 128 -19.85 3.03 -25.17
CA GLU A 128 -20.60 3.00 -26.44
C GLU A 128 -21.11 4.37 -26.89
N ASN A 129 -21.41 5.25 -25.94
CA ASN A 129 -21.83 6.63 -26.19
C ASN A 129 -20.67 7.59 -26.53
N GLY A 130 -19.46 7.05 -26.74
CA GLY A 130 -18.22 7.78 -27.05
C GLY A 130 -17.66 8.61 -25.89
N ARG A 131 -18.20 8.48 -24.68
CA ARG A 131 -17.60 9.09 -23.48
C ARG A 131 -16.46 8.22 -22.96
N ILE A 132 -15.44 8.88 -22.45
CA ILE A 132 -14.36 8.21 -21.72
C ILE A 132 -14.90 7.77 -20.36
N GLY A 133 -14.71 6.50 -20.02
CA GLY A 133 -15.10 5.90 -18.74
C GLY A 133 -14.08 6.14 -17.63
N GLU A 134 -14.17 5.36 -16.55
CA GLU A 134 -13.16 5.39 -15.49
C GLU A 134 -11.96 4.51 -15.83
N ALA A 135 -10.76 4.93 -15.45
CA ALA A 135 -9.54 4.16 -15.68
C ALA A 135 -9.62 2.77 -15.03
N ILE A 136 -9.32 1.74 -15.82
CA ILE A 136 -9.20 0.36 -15.38
C ILE A 136 -8.05 0.26 -14.38
N LYS A 137 -8.36 -0.25 -13.20
CA LYS A 137 -7.38 -0.53 -12.16
C LYS A 137 -6.84 -1.95 -12.33
N TYR A 138 -5.58 -2.08 -12.70
CA TYR A 138 -4.89 -3.37 -12.71
C TYR A 138 -4.30 -3.66 -11.35
N SER A 139 -4.40 -4.92 -10.92
CA SER A 139 -3.72 -5.40 -9.72
C SER A 139 -2.21 -5.49 -9.97
N THR A 140 -1.43 -4.96 -9.03
CA THR A 140 0.03 -5.06 -9.04
C THR A 140 0.50 -6.43 -8.53
N HIS A 141 -0.25 -7.00 -7.59
CA HIS A 141 0.11 -8.21 -6.84
C HIS A 141 -1.13 -9.02 -6.51
N GLU A 142 -0.92 -10.27 -6.12
CA GLU A 142 -1.94 -11.17 -5.61
C GLU A 142 -1.49 -11.82 -4.30
N ILE A 143 -2.37 -11.89 -3.30
CA ILE A 143 -2.21 -12.73 -2.11
C ILE A 143 -3.07 -13.98 -2.30
N HIS A 144 -2.43 -15.13 -2.25
CA HIS A 144 -3.04 -16.45 -2.36
C HIS A 144 -3.06 -17.09 -0.97
N LEU A 145 -4.27 -17.40 -0.49
CA LEU A 145 -4.51 -18.03 0.80
C LEU A 145 -5.16 -19.39 0.63
N GLU A 146 -4.53 -20.39 1.25
CA GLU A 146 -5.03 -21.76 1.26
C GLU A 146 -4.92 -22.39 2.66
N LYS A 147 -5.64 -23.48 2.90
CA LYS A 147 -5.53 -24.23 4.15
C LYS A 147 -4.27 -25.09 4.13
N SER A 148 -3.49 -25.01 5.20
CA SER A 148 -2.26 -25.79 5.39
C SER A 148 -2.47 -27.31 5.40
N SER A 149 -3.69 -27.79 5.68
CA SER A 149 -4.04 -29.21 5.64
C SER A 149 -5.33 -29.43 4.86
N LYS A 150 -5.28 -30.36 3.90
CA LYS A 150 -6.49 -30.86 3.20
C LYS A 150 -7.45 -31.63 4.13
N LYS A 151 -6.98 -32.03 5.32
CA LYS A 151 -7.76 -32.77 6.33
C LYS A 151 -8.36 -31.89 7.42
N SER A 152 -7.94 -30.62 7.56
CA SER A 152 -8.61 -29.71 8.50
C SER A 152 -10.01 -29.42 7.96
N ALA A 153 -11.04 -29.81 8.73
CA ALA A 153 -12.44 -29.95 8.31
C ALA A 153 -13.18 -28.66 7.87
N GLY A 154 -12.48 -27.54 7.69
CA GLY A 154 -13.08 -26.26 7.36
C GLY A 154 -12.50 -25.63 6.10
N ASN A 155 -13.37 -25.21 5.19
CA ASN A 155 -13.03 -24.28 4.13
C ASN A 155 -12.41 -23.00 4.71
N LEU A 156 -11.66 -22.27 3.89
CA LEU A 156 -11.25 -20.92 4.27
C LEU A 156 -12.52 -20.07 4.51
N VAL A 157 -12.58 -19.35 5.63
CA VAL A 157 -13.68 -18.43 5.94
C VAL A 157 -13.16 -17.00 5.94
N LEU A 158 -14.07 -16.03 5.83
CA LEU A 158 -13.72 -14.62 5.71
C LEU A 158 -12.85 -14.10 6.87
N SER A 159 -13.09 -14.55 8.10
CA SER A 159 -12.25 -14.15 9.25
C SER A 159 -10.81 -14.64 9.13
N HIS A 160 -10.57 -15.79 8.48
CA HIS A 160 -9.20 -16.25 8.21
C HIS A 160 -8.52 -15.33 7.19
N VAL A 161 -9.25 -14.99 6.14
CA VAL A 161 -8.77 -14.10 5.06
C VAL A 161 -8.45 -12.72 5.63
N SER A 162 -9.39 -12.09 6.33
CA SER A 162 -9.22 -10.74 6.86
C SER A 162 -8.03 -10.70 7.80
N ASN A 163 -7.91 -11.65 8.73
CA ASN A 163 -6.81 -11.65 9.70
C ASN A 163 -5.43 -11.71 9.02
N VAL A 164 -5.25 -12.58 8.02
CA VAL A 164 -3.95 -12.71 7.34
C VAL A 164 -3.67 -11.47 6.47
N CYS A 165 -4.66 -11.00 5.71
CA CYS A 165 -4.51 -9.81 4.87
C CYS A 165 -4.25 -8.54 5.70
N ASP A 166 -4.92 -8.37 6.84
CA ASP A 166 -4.74 -7.23 7.75
C ASP A 166 -3.34 -7.27 8.38
N SER A 167 -2.88 -8.44 8.84
CA SER A 167 -1.51 -8.59 9.36
C SER A 167 -0.45 -8.30 8.29
N PHE A 168 -0.65 -8.76 7.05
CA PHE A 168 0.27 -8.44 5.96
C PHE A 168 0.22 -6.96 5.58
N SER A 169 -0.96 -6.33 5.60
CA SER A 169 -1.08 -4.89 5.39
C SER A 169 -0.30 -4.11 6.43
N ALA A 170 -0.39 -4.48 7.71
CA ALA A 170 0.38 -3.85 8.79
C ALA A 170 1.89 -4.03 8.61
N LEU A 171 2.34 -5.21 8.17
CA LEU A 171 3.74 -5.45 7.84
C LEU A 171 4.20 -4.56 6.68
N TYR A 172 3.42 -4.46 5.61
CA TYR A 172 3.74 -3.59 4.48
C TYR A 172 3.77 -2.10 4.87
N ASP A 173 2.79 -1.64 5.66
CA ASP A 173 2.74 -0.27 6.16
C ASP A 173 4.00 0.06 7.00
N SER A 174 4.49 -0.91 7.79
CA SER A 174 5.73 -0.74 8.57
C SER A 174 6.97 -0.56 7.69
N LEU A 175 7.06 -1.29 6.56
CA LEU A 175 8.16 -1.15 5.60
C LEU A 175 8.13 0.21 4.90
N LEU A 176 6.93 0.71 4.58
CA LEU A 176 6.73 2.06 4.04
C LEU A 176 7.15 3.14 5.06
N GLU A 177 6.80 2.98 6.34
CA GLU A 177 7.21 3.91 7.39
C GLU A 177 8.73 3.95 7.56
N PHE A 178 9.39 2.78 7.56
CA PHE A 178 10.84 2.68 7.68
C PHE A 178 11.58 3.41 6.55
N SER A 179 11.09 3.30 5.31
CA SER A 179 11.69 3.93 4.13
C SER A 179 11.18 5.36 3.85
N GLY A 180 10.20 5.85 4.61
CA GLY A 180 9.58 7.17 4.40
C GLY A 180 8.70 7.24 3.14
N LEU A 181 8.24 6.11 2.61
CA LEU A 181 7.35 6.03 1.46
C LEU A 181 5.88 6.08 1.87
N LYS A 182 5.01 6.42 0.91
CA LYS A 182 3.54 6.42 1.11
C LYS A 182 2.88 5.57 0.03
N ASP A 183 2.18 4.55 0.47
CA ASP A 183 1.34 3.68 -0.35
C ASP A 183 0.34 2.94 0.54
N LYS A 184 -0.60 2.19 -0.04
CA LYS A 184 -1.53 1.30 0.69
C LYS A 184 -1.96 0.13 -0.19
N LEU A 185 -2.28 -1.01 0.44
CA LEU A 185 -2.96 -2.10 -0.25
C LEU A 185 -4.40 -1.68 -0.59
N ARG A 186 -4.74 -1.68 -1.88
CA ARG A 186 -6.12 -1.40 -2.35
C ARG A 186 -6.68 -2.62 -3.08
N PRO A 187 -7.77 -3.23 -2.59
CA PRO A 187 -8.35 -4.40 -3.24
C PRO A 187 -8.85 -4.05 -4.65
N VAL A 188 -8.67 -4.97 -5.59
CA VAL A 188 -9.15 -4.88 -6.98
C VAL A 188 -10.22 -5.93 -7.23
N ASP A 189 -9.92 -7.20 -6.94
CA ASP A 189 -10.86 -8.32 -7.13
C ASP A 189 -10.49 -9.50 -6.21
N ALA A 190 -11.42 -10.41 -5.97
CA ALA A 190 -11.22 -11.63 -5.20
C ALA A 190 -11.86 -12.85 -5.86
N ARG A 191 -11.11 -13.96 -5.95
CA ARG A 191 -11.55 -15.21 -6.59
C ARG A 191 -11.61 -16.39 -5.59
N PRO A 192 -12.67 -17.24 -5.63
CA PRO A 192 -12.79 -18.42 -4.77
C PRO A 192 -12.06 -19.65 -5.34
N GLY A 193 -11.75 -20.64 -4.49
CA GLY A 193 -11.15 -21.92 -4.91
C GLY A 193 -9.76 -22.26 -4.31
N SER A 194 -9.47 -21.78 -3.10
CA SER A 194 -8.23 -21.08 -2.67
C SER A 194 -8.47 -19.59 -2.86
N PHE A 195 -8.38 -18.80 -1.79
CA PHE A 195 -8.78 -17.41 -1.86
C PHE A 195 -7.63 -16.58 -2.44
N ILE A 196 -7.89 -15.92 -3.57
CA ILE A 196 -6.92 -15.07 -4.23
C ILE A 196 -7.43 -13.64 -4.15
N LEU A 197 -6.69 -12.77 -3.46
CA LEU A 197 -6.95 -11.32 -3.41
C LEU A 197 -6.00 -10.61 -4.37
N SER A 198 -6.56 -10.01 -5.42
CA SER A 198 -5.83 -9.12 -6.33
C SER A 198 -5.88 -7.70 -5.79
N PHE A 199 -4.75 -7.00 -5.70
CA PHE A 199 -4.68 -5.65 -5.14
C PHE A 199 -3.62 -4.76 -5.82
N GLN A 200 -3.76 -3.45 -5.60
CA GLN A 200 -2.78 -2.43 -5.97
C GLN A 200 -1.92 -2.04 -4.76
N ALA A 201 -0.61 -2.03 -4.97
CA ALA A 201 0.43 -1.55 -4.09
C ALA A 201 1.63 -1.12 -4.95
N GLU A 202 1.62 0.14 -5.37
CA GLU A 202 2.57 0.71 -6.34
C GLU A 202 4.02 0.70 -5.84
N LYS A 203 4.23 0.68 -4.52
CA LYS A 203 5.57 0.67 -3.89
C LYS A 203 6.01 -0.69 -3.38
N LEU A 204 5.18 -1.74 -3.53
CA LEU A 204 5.51 -3.07 -3.03
C LEU A 204 6.66 -3.71 -3.82
N ASN A 205 6.83 -3.33 -5.09
CA ASN A 205 7.95 -3.74 -5.94
C ASN A 205 9.33 -3.43 -5.31
N ALA A 206 9.45 -2.32 -4.56
CA ALA A 206 10.69 -1.93 -3.89
C ALA A 206 11.10 -2.87 -2.75
N TYR A 207 10.18 -3.71 -2.26
CA TYR A 207 10.43 -4.66 -1.17
C TYR A 207 10.41 -6.11 -1.61
N GLU A 208 10.19 -6.40 -2.90
CA GLU A 208 10.09 -7.77 -3.38
C GLU A 208 11.36 -8.59 -3.12
N GLU A 209 12.54 -7.98 -3.24
CA GLU A 209 13.82 -8.64 -2.95
C GLU A 209 13.93 -9.00 -1.46
N ILE A 210 13.63 -8.06 -0.56
CA ILE A 210 13.66 -8.28 0.90
C ILE A 210 12.68 -9.39 1.30
N LEU A 211 11.48 -9.39 0.72
CA LEU A 211 10.47 -10.41 1.00
C LEU A 211 10.89 -11.79 0.46
N ARG A 212 11.49 -11.86 -0.72
CA ARG A 212 12.02 -13.12 -1.27
C ARG A 212 13.13 -13.70 -0.42
N ASP A 213 14.08 -12.88 -0.01
CA ASP A 213 15.18 -13.28 0.85
C ASP A 213 14.66 -13.79 2.20
N LEU A 214 13.70 -13.08 2.81
CA LEU A 214 13.06 -13.52 4.05
C LEU A 214 12.38 -14.88 3.87
N SER A 215 11.62 -15.05 2.78
CA SER A 215 10.95 -16.30 2.47
C SER A 215 11.93 -17.47 2.31
N ALA A 216 13.06 -17.23 1.61
CA ALA A 216 14.10 -18.23 1.42
C ALA A 216 14.79 -18.62 2.74
N LEU A 217 15.03 -17.66 3.64
CA LEU A 217 15.57 -17.95 4.97
C LEU A 217 14.59 -18.79 5.79
N ILE A 218 13.30 -18.44 5.76
CA ILE A 218 12.24 -19.18 6.46
C ILE A 218 12.17 -20.62 5.95
N GLU A 219 12.16 -20.80 4.62
CA GLU A 219 12.09 -22.13 3.99
C GLU A 219 13.27 -23.02 4.41
N ARG A 220 14.49 -22.45 4.45
CA ARG A 220 15.71 -23.14 4.85
C ARG A 220 15.87 -23.32 6.36
N ARG A 221 14.95 -22.78 7.17
CA ARG A 221 15.03 -22.75 8.64
C ARG A 221 16.32 -22.09 9.15
N ALA A 222 16.81 -21.09 8.41
CA ALA A 222 18.01 -20.33 8.76
C ALA A 222 17.72 -19.30 9.86
N ASP A 223 18.75 -18.64 10.39
CA ASP A 223 18.52 -17.51 11.27
C ASP A 223 17.91 -16.33 10.49
N ILE A 224 16.85 -15.74 11.03
CA ILE A 224 16.15 -14.58 10.46
C ILE A 224 16.27 -13.33 11.34
N VAL A 225 16.82 -13.45 12.56
CA VAL A 225 16.84 -12.37 13.54
C VAL A 225 17.66 -11.17 13.03
N ASP A 226 18.91 -11.42 12.65
CA ASP A 226 19.80 -10.39 12.11
C ASP A 226 19.24 -9.80 10.81
N PHE A 227 18.58 -10.62 9.98
CA PHE A 227 17.98 -10.16 8.74
C PHE A 227 16.84 -9.18 9.00
N ILE A 228 15.93 -9.52 9.93
CA ILE A 228 14.79 -8.69 10.33
C ILE A 228 15.28 -7.34 10.87
N GLN A 229 16.27 -7.35 11.74
CA GLN A 229 16.83 -6.12 12.32
C GLN A 229 17.51 -5.23 11.27
N ASN A 230 18.36 -5.83 10.42
CA ASN A 230 19.13 -5.07 9.42
C ASN A 230 18.27 -4.52 8.28
N LYS A 231 17.17 -5.20 7.94
CA LYS A 231 16.25 -4.78 6.87
C LYS A 231 15.09 -3.91 7.36
N GLY A 232 15.05 -3.58 8.66
CA GLY A 232 14.00 -2.73 9.23
C GLY A 232 12.60 -3.37 9.22
N ILE A 233 12.54 -4.70 9.31
CA ILE A 233 11.27 -5.43 9.38
C ILE A 233 10.71 -5.30 10.79
N ASP A 234 9.51 -4.73 10.93
CA ASP A 234 8.86 -4.59 12.22
C ASP A 234 8.57 -5.95 12.85
N ILE A 235 9.16 -6.20 14.03
CA ILE A 235 9.08 -7.49 14.73
C ILE A 235 7.65 -7.77 15.19
N GLN A 236 6.87 -6.75 15.58
CA GLN A 236 5.50 -6.94 16.04
C GLN A 236 4.59 -7.28 14.86
N ALA A 237 4.64 -6.50 13.78
CA ALA A 237 3.84 -6.74 12.57
C ALA A 237 4.17 -8.11 11.96
N PHE A 238 5.45 -8.50 11.97
CA PHE A 238 5.85 -9.83 11.54
C PHE A 238 5.36 -10.92 12.49
N SER A 239 5.47 -10.74 13.82
CA SER A 239 4.91 -11.66 14.81
C SER A 239 3.41 -11.86 14.61
N ASP A 240 2.66 -10.78 14.38
CA ASP A 240 1.22 -10.81 14.16
C ASP A 240 0.87 -11.57 12.88
N LEU A 241 1.67 -11.42 11.81
CA LEU A 241 1.54 -12.21 10.58
C LEU A 241 1.81 -13.70 10.84
N LEU A 242 2.88 -14.04 11.57
CA LEU A 242 3.14 -15.44 11.94
C LEU A 242 1.96 -16.01 12.75
N GLN A 243 1.47 -15.26 13.73
CA GLN A 243 0.37 -15.67 14.61
C GLN A 243 -0.95 -15.83 13.84
N SER A 244 -1.24 -14.97 12.86
CA SER A 244 -2.43 -15.07 12.02
C SER A 244 -2.38 -16.31 11.13
N ILE A 245 -1.22 -16.61 10.54
CA ILE A 245 -0.99 -17.84 9.76
C ILE A 245 -1.21 -19.10 10.62
N VAL A 246 -0.61 -19.15 11.81
CA VAL A 246 -0.73 -20.31 12.73
C VAL A 246 -2.16 -20.51 13.22
N SER A 247 -2.79 -19.43 13.71
CA SER A 247 -4.13 -19.48 14.31
C SER A 247 -5.22 -19.80 13.29
N THR A 248 -5.10 -19.28 12.07
CA THR A 248 -6.05 -19.56 10.98
C THR A 248 -5.73 -20.88 10.25
N GLY A 249 -4.55 -21.45 10.49
CA GLY A 249 -4.09 -22.68 9.86
C GLY A 249 -3.93 -22.55 8.34
N THR A 250 -3.45 -21.39 7.88
CA THR A 250 -3.33 -21.05 6.46
C THR A 250 -1.89 -21.14 5.96
N ASN A 251 -1.71 -21.16 4.65
CA ASN A 251 -0.46 -20.75 4.01
C ASN A 251 -0.76 -19.47 3.23
N MET A 252 0.24 -18.61 3.12
CA MET A 252 0.17 -17.38 2.36
C MET A 252 1.27 -17.35 1.30
N GLU A 253 0.88 -17.06 0.07
CA GLU A 253 1.77 -16.75 -1.04
C GLU A 253 1.45 -15.36 -1.58
N LEU A 254 2.48 -14.55 -1.80
CA LEU A 254 2.42 -13.26 -2.47
C LEU A 254 3.05 -13.38 -3.84
N LYS A 255 2.33 -12.99 -4.88
CA LYS A 255 2.78 -13.05 -6.27
C LYS A 255 2.82 -11.66 -6.89
N SER A 256 3.87 -11.37 -7.65
CA SER A 256 3.96 -10.14 -8.44
C SER A 256 3.25 -10.35 -9.78
N ASN A 257 2.20 -9.56 -10.06
CA ASN A 257 1.59 -9.60 -11.40
C ASN A 257 2.53 -8.98 -12.43
N GLN A 258 3.37 -8.05 -11.95
CA GLN A 258 4.79 -7.89 -12.25
C GLN A 258 5.48 -8.92 -13.15
N THR A 259 6.31 -9.70 -12.50
CA THR A 259 7.17 -10.70 -13.10
C THR A 259 6.45 -12.05 -13.28
N GLY A 260 5.29 -12.22 -12.64
CA GLY A 260 4.62 -13.51 -12.53
C GLY A 260 5.26 -14.43 -11.48
N GLU A 261 6.20 -13.94 -10.68
CA GLU A 261 6.95 -14.73 -9.71
C GLU A 261 6.37 -14.65 -8.30
N VAL A 262 6.66 -15.67 -7.50
CA VAL A 262 6.40 -15.67 -6.06
C VAL A 262 7.42 -14.75 -5.37
N VAL A 263 6.89 -13.76 -4.65
CA VAL A 263 7.65 -12.76 -3.91
C VAL A 263 7.80 -13.16 -2.45
N PHE A 264 6.78 -13.76 -1.86
CA PHE A 264 6.81 -14.15 -0.45
C PHE A 264 5.99 -15.41 -0.26
N LEU A 265 6.58 -16.43 0.36
CA LEU A 265 5.91 -17.64 0.78
C LEU A 265 6.06 -17.80 2.29
N LEU A 266 4.92 -17.89 2.98
CA LEU A 266 4.85 -18.18 4.41
C LEU A 266 3.89 -19.33 4.66
N THR A 267 4.47 -20.51 4.92
CA THR A 267 3.72 -21.71 5.28
C THR A 267 3.42 -21.73 6.78
N LYS A 268 2.35 -22.43 7.18
CA LYS A 268 2.07 -22.68 8.60
C LYS A 268 3.26 -23.25 9.35
N ALA A 269 3.92 -24.26 8.78
CA ALA A 269 5.08 -24.90 9.40
C ALA A 269 6.26 -23.93 9.58
N GLY A 270 6.45 -23.00 8.63
CA GLY A 270 7.44 -21.93 8.78
C GLY A 270 7.08 -20.95 9.86
N ALA A 271 5.82 -20.53 9.91
CA ALA A 271 5.35 -19.64 10.96
C ALA A 271 5.49 -20.26 12.35
N GLU A 272 5.08 -21.51 12.54
CA GLU A 272 5.22 -22.23 13.82
C GLU A 272 6.67 -22.33 14.31
N PHE A 273 7.62 -22.52 13.38
CA PHE A 273 9.03 -22.62 13.72
C PHE A 273 9.59 -21.33 14.34
N TYR A 274 9.25 -20.17 13.77
CA TYR A 274 9.80 -18.88 14.23
C TYR A 274 8.95 -18.17 15.26
N LEU A 275 7.64 -18.47 15.35
CA LEU A 275 6.69 -17.74 16.19
C LEU A 275 7.19 -17.58 17.63
N ARG A 276 7.72 -18.64 18.24
CA ARG A 276 8.21 -18.59 19.63
C ARG A 276 9.35 -17.58 19.82
N VAL A 277 10.32 -17.54 18.90
CA VAL A 277 11.48 -16.65 19.01
C VAL A 277 11.04 -15.20 18.72
N ILE A 278 10.28 -15.01 17.64
CA ILE A 278 9.82 -13.69 17.21
C ILE A 278 8.86 -13.08 18.24
N SER A 279 7.93 -13.84 18.81
CA SER A 279 7.03 -13.31 19.86
C SER A 279 7.75 -12.97 21.16
N ARG A 280 8.85 -13.66 21.50
CA ARG A 280 9.68 -13.27 22.65
C ARG A 280 10.41 -11.95 22.38
N MET A 281 10.89 -11.76 21.15
CA MET A 281 11.50 -10.50 20.74
C MET A 281 10.48 -9.36 20.69
N SER A 282 9.28 -9.63 20.16
CA SER A 282 8.22 -8.62 20.01
C SER A 282 7.73 -8.08 21.37
N ALA A 283 7.81 -8.91 22.42
CA ALA A 283 7.48 -8.48 23.76
C ALA A 283 8.40 -7.34 24.28
N LEU A 284 9.66 -7.32 23.84
CA LEU A 284 10.65 -6.31 24.25
C LEU A 284 10.77 -5.16 23.23
N ALA A 285 10.57 -5.46 21.95
CA ALA A 285 10.66 -4.49 20.87
C ALA A 285 9.51 -3.48 20.91
N VAL A 286 9.78 -2.28 20.40
CA VAL A 286 8.79 -1.20 20.27
C VAL A 286 8.58 -0.90 18.80
N SER A 287 7.36 -1.10 18.33
CA SER A 287 6.97 -0.73 16.97
C SER A 287 6.64 0.76 16.89
N GLY A 288 6.85 1.34 15.72
CA GLY A 288 6.60 2.76 15.46
C GLY A 288 5.19 3.19 15.87
N HIS A 289 4.17 2.36 15.63
CA HIS A 289 2.79 2.65 16.03
C HIS A 289 2.53 2.67 17.56
N GLN A 290 3.46 2.23 18.41
CA GLN A 290 3.31 2.28 19.87
C GLN A 290 3.90 3.57 20.46
N ILE A 291 4.70 4.29 19.67
CA ILE A 291 5.37 5.50 20.13
C ILE A 291 4.45 6.70 19.88
N PRO A 292 4.08 7.45 20.93
CA PRO A 292 3.21 8.61 20.79
C PRO A 292 3.84 9.66 19.87
N GLN A 293 2.99 10.34 19.10
CA GLN A 293 3.41 11.45 18.21
C GLN A 293 3.01 12.83 18.73
N ALA A 294 2.16 12.89 19.75
CA ALA A 294 1.60 14.09 20.31
C ALA A 294 2.10 14.28 21.75
N ASP A 295 2.74 15.41 22.02
CA ASP A 295 3.47 15.67 23.27
C ASP A 295 2.60 16.28 24.37
N THR A 296 1.61 17.10 24.05
CA THR A 296 0.78 17.80 25.05
C THR A 296 -0.31 16.89 25.64
N LEU A 297 -0.18 16.45 26.89
CA LEU A 297 -1.15 15.54 27.52
C LEU A 297 -2.55 16.13 27.67
N GLU A 298 -2.71 17.43 27.95
CA GLU A 298 -4.03 18.06 28.07
C GLU A 298 -4.85 17.95 26.78
N LYS A 299 -4.19 18.04 25.63
CA LYS A 299 -4.85 17.89 24.33
C LYS A 299 -5.23 16.43 24.07
N VAL A 300 -4.47 15.47 24.62
CA VAL A 300 -4.88 14.05 24.63
C VAL A 300 -6.14 13.87 25.47
N PHE A 301 -6.21 14.48 26.65
CA PHE A 301 -7.41 14.42 27.50
C PHE A 301 -8.60 15.08 26.80
N LYS A 302 -8.38 16.20 26.10
CA LYS A 302 -9.43 16.91 25.35
C LYS A 302 -10.04 16.05 24.25
N VAL A 303 -9.24 15.31 23.47
CA VAL A 303 -9.82 14.43 22.43
C VAL A 303 -10.61 13.27 23.03
N VAL A 304 -10.21 12.77 24.20
CA VAL A 304 -10.98 11.74 24.94
C VAL A 304 -12.29 12.32 25.45
N GLU A 305 -12.31 13.56 25.93
CA GLU A 305 -13.51 14.27 26.36
C GLU A 305 -14.52 14.42 25.20
N VAL A 306 -14.06 14.90 24.04
CA VAL A 306 -14.90 15.05 22.84
C VAL A 306 -15.45 13.70 22.36
N LYS A 307 -14.65 12.63 22.42
CA LYS A 307 -15.13 11.28 22.12
C LYS A 307 -16.16 10.79 23.13
N TRP A 308 -16.01 11.15 24.40
CA TRP A 308 -16.94 10.78 25.45
C TRP A 308 -18.29 11.50 25.33
N SER A 309 -18.31 12.75 24.87
CA SER A 309 -19.55 13.49 24.60
C SER A 309 -20.31 13.00 23.36
N GLY A 310 -19.74 12.06 22.59
CA GLY A 310 -20.34 11.53 21.36
C GLY A 310 -20.15 12.44 20.15
N GLU A 311 -19.32 13.47 20.27
CA GLU A 311 -19.05 14.43 19.19
C GLU A 311 -17.94 13.95 18.25
N PRO A 312 -17.97 14.35 16.97
CA PRO A 312 -16.85 14.15 16.07
C PRO A 312 -15.65 15.00 16.51
N CYS A 313 -14.44 14.44 16.44
CA CYS A 313 -13.23 15.20 16.69
C CYS A 313 -12.92 16.09 15.47
N THR A 314 -13.40 17.33 15.50
CA THR A 314 -13.15 18.34 14.47
C THR A 314 -12.23 19.45 14.98
N VAL A 315 -11.83 20.36 14.07
CA VAL A 315 -11.01 21.53 14.42
C VAL A 315 -11.71 22.41 15.45
N GLU A 316 -13.02 22.57 15.32
CA GLU A 316 -13.86 23.39 16.19
C GLU A 316 -13.92 22.85 17.62
N ASN A 317 -14.13 21.53 17.77
CA ASN A 317 -14.39 20.95 19.09
C ASN A 317 -13.09 20.59 19.84
N THR A 318 -12.00 20.38 19.11
CA THR A 318 -10.70 20.02 19.69
C THR A 318 -9.70 21.17 19.73
N GLY A 319 -9.88 22.22 18.92
CA GLY A 319 -8.88 23.27 18.72
C GLY A 319 -7.62 22.79 17.98
N LEU A 320 -7.66 21.60 17.37
CA LEU A 320 -6.54 20.98 16.67
C LEU A 320 -6.74 21.03 15.16
N GLN A 321 -5.66 21.29 14.42
CA GLN A 321 -5.66 21.07 12.97
C GLN A 321 -5.94 19.60 12.65
N GLU A 322 -6.61 19.33 11.53
CA GLU A 322 -7.10 17.99 11.15
C GLU A 322 -6.01 16.90 11.24
N ARG A 323 -4.82 17.19 10.71
CA ARG A 323 -3.67 16.27 10.79
C ARG A 323 -3.24 15.94 12.23
N HIS A 324 -3.39 16.88 13.16
CA HIS A 324 -3.02 16.68 14.56
C HIS A 324 -4.09 15.88 15.30
N VAL A 325 -5.38 15.98 14.94
CA VAL A 325 -6.45 15.18 15.55
C VAL A 325 -6.09 13.70 15.52
N TYR A 326 -5.58 13.20 14.39
CA TYR A 326 -5.12 11.81 14.27
C TYR A 326 -3.99 11.46 15.23
N TYR A 327 -3.00 12.35 15.42
CA TYR A 327 -1.90 12.13 16.36
C TYR A 327 -2.37 12.08 17.83
N TYR A 328 -3.32 12.94 18.20
CA TYR A 328 -3.87 12.94 19.56
C TYR A 328 -4.80 11.76 19.82
N LEU A 329 -5.60 11.33 18.84
CA LEU A 329 -6.38 10.09 18.93
C LEU A 329 -5.47 8.86 19.06
N HIS A 330 -4.36 8.85 18.32
CA HIS A 330 -3.35 7.80 18.42
C HIS A 330 -2.70 7.77 19.80
N ALA A 331 -2.25 8.92 20.32
CA ALA A 331 -1.72 9.02 21.68
C ALA A 331 -2.71 8.55 22.76
N ALA A 332 -4.00 8.86 22.61
CA ALA A 332 -5.04 8.38 23.53
C ALA A 332 -5.22 6.85 23.48
N LYS A 333 -4.99 6.21 22.32
CA LYS A 333 -4.95 4.74 22.20
C LYS A 333 -3.70 4.15 22.85
N VAL A 334 -2.53 4.78 22.70
CA VAL A 334 -1.29 4.36 23.36
C VAL A 334 -1.44 4.32 24.88
N LEU A 335 -2.12 5.32 25.46
CA LEU A 335 -2.46 5.36 26.90
C LEU A 335 -3.62 4.43 27.30
N GLY A 336 -4.22 3.68 26.37
CA GLY A 336 -5.38 2.82 26.65
C GLY A 336 -6.65 3.58 27.07
N LEU A 337 -6.72 4.89 26.83
CA LEU A 337 -7.89 5.72 27.09
C LEU A 337 -8.97 5.51 26.02
N LEU A 338 -8.52 5.16 24.81
CA LEU A 338 -9.36 4.68 23.71
C LEU A 338 -8.98 3.24 23.37
N ASN A 339 -9.97 2.44 22.96
CA ASN A 339 -9.73 1.10 22.42
C ASN A 339 -9.31 1.15 20.94
N ALA A 340 -9.03 -0.02 20.34
CA ALA A 340 -8.64 -0.13 18.93
C ALA A 340 -9.66 0.53 17.97
N ASN A 341 -10.95 0.41 18.27
CA ASN A 341 -12.06 0.99 17.51
C ASN A 341 -12.26 2.50 17.76
N GLY A 342 -11.48 3.10 18.66
CA GLY A 342 -11.57 4.52 18.99
C GLY A 342 -12.69 4.89 19.97
N HIS A 343 -13.29 3.91 20.65
CA HIS A 343 -14.25 4.16 21.73
C HIS A 343 -13.52 4.40 23.06
N VAL A 344 -14.08 5.26 23.90
CA VAL A 344 -13.54 5.58 25.23
C VAL A 344 -13.63 4.35 26.14
N THR A 345 -12.50 3.99 26.78
CA THR A 345 -12.42 2.86 27.73
C THR A 345 -12.93 3.28 29.11
N ALA A 346 -13.12 2.31 30.01
CA ALA A 346 -13.44 2.61 31.42
C ALA A 346 -12.39 3.52 32.09
N MET A 347 -11.11 3.37 31.70
CA MET A 347 -10.05 4.25 32.19
C MET A 347 -10.14 5.65 31.60
N GLY A 348 -10.47 5.77 30.31
CA GLY A 348 -10.77 7.05 29.67
C GLY A 348 -11.94 7.78 30.35
N GLN A 349 -13.03 7.08 30.66
CA GLN A 349 -14.17 7.65 31.38
C GLN A 349 -13.78 8.16 32.76
N LYS A 350 -13.04 7.34 33.53
CA LYS A 350 -12.54 7.72 34.85
C LYS A 350 -11.64 8.96 34.78
N LEU A 351 -10.80 9.06 33.75
CA LEU A 351 -9.95 10.22 33.51
C LEU A 351 -10.80 11.48 33.29
N ILE A 352 -11.78 11.45 32.38
CA ILE A 352 -12.62 12.62 32.08
C ILE A 352 -13.45 13.05 33.29
N GLN A 353 -13.91 12.10 34.10
CA GLN A 353 -14.69 12.38 35.32
C GLN A 353 -13.84 12.87 36.51
N SER A 354 -12.51 12.89 36.37
CA SER A 354 -11.58 13.29 37.43
C SER A 354 -11.15 14.75 37.29
N GLY A 355 -10.82 15.38 38.43
CA GLY A 355 -10.12 16.68 38.42
C GLY A 355 -8.70 16.56 37.84
N GLN A 356 -8.12 17.69 37.42
CA GLN A 356 -6.86 17.76 36.66
C GLN A 356 -5.70 16.98 37.30
N GLU A 357 -5.49 17.10 38.61
CA GLU A 357 -4.41 16.37 39.29
C GLU A 357 -4.59 14.84 39.18
N ASN A 358 -5.83 14.35 39.29
CA ASN A 358 -6.14 12.94 39.18
C ASN A 358 -6.07 12.44 37.72
N GLN A 359 -6.33 13.30 36.73
CA GLN A 359 -6.14 12.96 35.31
C GLN A 359 -4.69 12.57 35.04
N TYR A 360 -3.74 13.36 35.55
CA TYR A 360 -2.31 13.09 35.41
C TYR A 360 -1.89 11.81 36.14
N LYS A 361 -2.42 11.53 37.34
CA LYS A 361 -2.17 10.26 38.05
C LYS A 361 -2.67 9.05 37.25
N ILE A 362 -3.85 9.17 36.64
CA ILE A 362 -4.40 8.12 35.78
C ILE A 362 -3.53 7.95 34.53
N ALA A 363 -3.15 9.04 33.86
CA ALA A 363 -2.30 9.01 32.68
C ALA A 363 -0.92 8.40 32.97
N ALA A 364 -0.31 8.69 34.12
CA ALA A 364 0.97 8.11 34.54
C ALA A 364 0.88 6.58 34.69
N ARG A 365 -0.20 6.08 35.30
CA ARG A 365 -0.47 4.65 35.42
C ARG A 365 -0.74 4.01 34.06
N CYS A 366 -1.55 4.66 33.22
CA CYS A 366 -1.81 4.24 31.85
C CYS A 366 -0.52 4.13 31.03
N PHE A 367 0.39 5.09 31.18
CA PHE A 367 1.68 5.07 30.50
C PHE A 367 2.56 3.93 31.00
N GLU A 368 2.69 3.75 32.32
CA GLU A 368 3.47 2.65 32.92
C GLU A 368 3.05 1.26 32.39
N VAL A 369 1.74 1.01 32.27
CA VAL A 369 1.22 -0.27 31.78
C VAL A 369 1.09 -0.35 30.25
N SER A 370 1.35 0.76 29.54
CA SER A 370 1.39 0.75 28.08
C SER A 370 2.61 -0.02 27.60
N HIS A 371 2.56 -0.58 26.38
CA HIS A 371 3.68 -1.33 25.81
C HIS A 371 4.98 -0.51 25.80
N ILE A 372 4.90 0.76 25.38
CA ILE A 372 6.06 1.66 25.33
C ILE A 372 6.62 1.97 26.72
N GLY A 373 5.76 2.22 27.72
CA GLY A 373 6.20 2.52 29.08
C GLY A 373 6.81 1.29 29.75
N TRP A 374 6.16 0.13 29.64
CA TRP A 374 6.68 -1.14 30.15
C TRP A 374 8.03 -1.51 29.51
N ALA A 375 8.16 -1.37 28.18
CA ALA A 375 9.42 -1.64 27.49
C ALA A 375 10.53 -0.69 27.96
N TRP A 376 10.23 0.60 28.17
CA TRP A 376 11.22 1.57 28.64
C TRP A 376 11.66 1.31 30.09
N ILE A 377 10.73 0.92 30.97
CA ILE A 377 11.02 0.54 32.36
C ILE A 377 11.97 -0.66 32.40
N ASN A 378 11.66 -1.72 31.65
CA ASN A 378 12.51 -2.91 31.63
C ASN A 378 13.86 -2.66 30.97
N TRP A 379 13.91 -1.90 29.88
CA TRP A 379 15.16 -1.53 29.23
C TRP A 379 16.06 -0.69 30.16
N SER A 380 15.45 0.20 30.95
CA SER A 380 16.19 1.01 31.94
C SER A 380 16.56 0.23 33.21
N GLU A 381 16.14 -1.04 33.33
CA GLU A 381 16.31 -1.88 34.52
C GLU A 381 15.79 -1.23 35.82
N VAL A 382 14.67 -0.49 35.72
CA VAL A 382 14.01 0.15 36.86
C VAL A 382 12.69 -0.52 37.21
N GLU A 383 12.15 -0.26 38.41
CA GLU A 383 10.93 -0.93 38.89
C GLU A 383 9.64 -0.27 38.38
N ASN A 384 9.65 1.04 38.16
CA ASN A 384 8.46 1.81 37.81
C ASN A 384 8.80 3.14 37.15
N LEU A 385 7.77 3.85 36.68
CA LEU A 385 7.87 5.13 35.99
C LEU A 385 8.63 6.21 36.79
N SER A 386 8.55 6.22 38.12
CA SER A 386 9.21 7.25 38.94
C SER A 386 10.75 7.18 38.89
N GLN A 387 11.30 6.06 38.42
CA GLN A 387 12.74 5.82 38.40
C GLN A 387 13.35 6.01 37.00
N ILE A 388 12.54 6.07 35.93
CA ILE A 388 13.02 6.30 34.57
C ILE A 388 13.75 7.65 34.48
N ASP A 389 14.87 7.70 33.76
CA ASP A 389 15.48 8.95 33.31
C ASP A 389 14.89 9.34 31.93
N PRO A 390 14.05 10.39 31.84
CA PRO A 390 13.44 10.77 30.58
C PRO A 390 14.42 11.16 29.47
N ASP A 391 15.64 11.56 29.82
CA ASP A 391 16.62 11.99 28.81
C ASP A 391 17.17 10.81 27.98
N THR A 392 17.04 9.57 28.48
CA THR A 392 17.37 8.30 27.80
C THR A 392 16.40 7.90 26.68
N ALA A 393 15.29 8.63 26.49
CA ALA A 393 14.23 8.25 25.55
C ALA A 393 14.71 7.99 24.12
N GLU A 394 15.74 8.70 23.65
CA GLU A 394 16.27 8.53 22.29
C GLU A 394 17.13 7.28 22.17
N GLU A 395 17.98 7.01 23.15
CA GLU A 395 18.81 5.80 23.22
C GLU A 395 17.94 4.54 23.30
N PHE A 396 16.95 4.55 24.19
CA PHE A 396 15.95 3.49 24.30
C PHE A 396 15.27 3.20 22.95
N LEU A 397 14.80 4.23 22.24
CA LEU A 397 14.14 4.03 20.95
C LEU A 397 15.11 3.59 19.84
N LEU A 398 16.37 4.03 19.85
CA LEU A 398 17.37 3.58 18.89
C LEU A 398 17.69 2.09 19.05
N GLU A 399 17.63 1.56 20.27
CA GLU A 399 17.88 0.15 20.55
C GLU A 399 16.64 -0.74 20.38
N GLN A 400 15.46 -0.25 20.78
CA GLN A 400 14.24 -1.06 20.85
C GLN A 400 13.29 -0.86 19.66
N CYS A 401 13.45 0.19 18.84
CA CYS A 401 12.58 0.45 17.68
C CYS A 401 13.32 0.24 16.36
N ASN A 402 13.01 -0.88 15.67
CA ASN A 402 13.59 -1.22 14.37
C ASN A 402 12.75 -0.79 13.17
N SER A 403 11.52 -0.33 13.40
CA SER A 403 10.53 -0.05 12.36
C SER A 403 10.50 1.41 11.89
N LEU A 404 11.35 2.28 12.47
CA LEU A 404 11.37 3.70 12.19
C LEU A 404 12.77 4.16 11.75
N SER A 405 12.82 5.17 10.89
CA SER A 405 14.07 5.84 10.54
C SER A 405 14.66 6.61 11.74
N LYS A 406 15.98 6.79 11.76
CA LYS A 406 16.69 7.55 12.81
C LYS A 406 16.12 8.95 13.03
N ASP A 407 15.80 9.67 11.95
CA ASP A 407 15.19 11.00 12.02
C ASP A 407 13.80 10.96 12.68
N THR A 408 13.02 9.91 12.40
CA THR A 408 11.71 9.72 13.02
C THR A 408 11.84 9.35 14.50
N ILE A 409 12.83 8.52 14.85
CA ILE A 409 13.16 8.20 16.24
C ILE A 409 13.53 9.46 17.01
N ALA A 410 14.44 10.30 16.51
CA ALA A 410 14.85 11.55 17.14
C ALA A 410 13.69 12.54 17.33
N ARG A 411 12.70 12.53 16.42
CA ARG A 411 11.48 13.34 16.57
C ARG A 411 10.56 12.79 17.64
N ARG A 412 10.28 11.48 17.63
CA ARG A 412 9.33 10.85 18.57
C ARG A 412 9.92 10.68 19.98
N SER A 413 11.24 10.58 20.11
CA SER A 413 11.92 10.57 21.42
C SER A 413 11.69 11.85 22.21
N ARG A 414 11.54 13.01 21.53
CA ARG A 414 11.17 14.28 22.19
C ARG A 414 9.79 14.22 22.84
N THR A 415 8.82 13.64 22.13
CA THR A 415 7.48 13.40 22.66
C THR A 415 7.53 12.48 23.87
N LEU A 416 8.24 11.36 23.75
CA LEU A 416 8.38 10.37 24.82
C LEU A 416 9.10 10.95 26.05
N ARG A 417 10.17 11.72 25.84
CA ARG A 417 10.90 12.45 26.89
C ARG A 417 9.99 13.43 27.62
N HIS A 418 9.16 14.19 26.89
CA HIS A 418 8.25 15.15 27.50
C HIS A 418 7.20 14.46 28.37
N TRP A 419 6.57 13.40 27.86
CA TRP A 419 5.67 12.56 28.66
C TRP A 419 6.35 11.98 29.89
N GLY A 420 7.58 11.45 29.73
CA GLY A 420 8.37 10.92 30.83
C GLY A 420 8.59 11.96 31.94
N LYS A 421 8.92 13.21 31.58
CA LYS A 421 9.10 14.30 32.57
C LYS A 421 7.81 14.62 33.31
N GLU A 422 6.71 14.83 32.59
CA GLU A 422 5.45 15.24 33.21
C GLU A 422 4.81 14.12 34.05
N LEU A 423 4.79 12.89 33.53
CA LEU A 423 4.12 11.78 34.19
C LEU A 423 4.90 11.24 35.38
N LYS A 424 6.24 11.30 35.34
CA LYS A 424 7.12 10.91 36.45
C LYS A 424 6.82 11.69 37.72
N GLU A 425 6.62 13.01 37.62
CA GLU A 425 6.33 13.87 38.77
C GLU A 425 4.94 13.61 39.39
N LYS A 426 4.02 13.06 38.60
CA LYS A 426 2.63 12.80 39.01
C LYS A 426 2.38 11.33 39.32
N TYR A 427 3.40 10.49 39.19
CA TYR A 427 3.30 9.07 39.45
C TYR A 427 3.01 8.81 40.94
N THR A 428 2.11 7.87 41.20
CA THR A 428 1.82 7.39 42.56
C THR A 428 1.80 5.86 42.53
N PRO A 429 2.75 5.19 43.23
CA PRO A 429 2.74 3.73 43.36
C PRO A 429 1.39 3.23 43.85
N LEU A 430 1.06 1.98 43.50
CA LEU A 430 -0.17 1.32 43.94
C LEU A 430 -0.14 0.99 45.43
#